data_AF-A0A0K1E2V0-F1
#
_entry.id   AF-A0A0K1E2V0-F1
#
_cell.length_a   1.000
_cell.length_b   1.000
_cell.length_c   1.000
_cell.angle_alpha   90.00
_cell.angle_beta   90.00
_cell.angle_gamma   90.00
#
_symmetry.space_group_name_H-M   'P 1'
#
loop_
_entity.id
_entity.type
_entity.pdbx_description
1 polymer ?
#
loop_
_entity_poly.entity_id
_entity_poly.type
_entity_poly.pdbx_seq_one_letter_code
_entity_poly.pdbx_strand_id
1 'polypeptide(L)'
;MSLGLIPLSRLKKALEEVGGSIWFFIDLEPYRTVYTLTLCGGTPCVMISGQDMSPIQLTLDDYVKIETDKTRLASLRYTLEYLLRNTPSMPDTTQADR
;
A
#
# COMPACT_ATOMS: atom_id res chain seq x y z
N MET A 1 -9.65 11.58 -4.49
CA MET A 1 -8.68 11.15 -5.54
C MET A 1 -9.06 9.70 -5.87
N SER A 2 -9.29 9.33 -7.13
CA SER A 2 -9.49 7.90 -7.45
C SER A 2 -8.12 7.26 -7.61
N LEU A 3 -7.86 6.16 -6.90
CA LEU A 3 -6.62 5.40 -7.04
C LEU A 3 -6.51 4.67 -8.40
N GLY A 4 -7.51 4.79 -9.27
CA GLY A 4 -7.61 4.00 -10.49
C GLY A 4 -7.73 2.50 -10.18
N LEU A 5 -7.73 1.68 -11.23
CA LEU A 5 -7.63 0.23 -11.08
C LEU A 5 -6.19 -0.11 -10.67
N ILE A 6 -5.94 -0.22 -9.35
CA ILE A 6 -4.69 -0.77 -8.84
C ILE A 6 -4.70 -2.29 -9.10
N PRO A 7 -3.71 -2.85 -9.80
CA PRO A 7 -3.60 -4.29 -9.97
C PRO A 7 -3.17 -4.95 -8.66
N LEU A 8 -4.14 -5.34 -7.83
CA LEU A 8 -3.91 -5.83 -6.45
C LEU A 8 -2.97 -7.04 -6.38
N SER A 9 -3.02 -7.95 -7.36
CA SER A 9 -2.10 -9.10 -7.43
C SER A 9 -0.64 -8.66 -7.63
N ARG A 10 -0.42 -7.69 -8.52
CA ARG A 10 0.90 -7.12 -8.78
C ARG A 10 1.39 -6.32 -7.57
N LEU A 11 0.50 -5.55 -6.94
CA LEU A 11 0.85 -4.80 -5.73
C LEU A 11 1.19 -5.73 -4.56
N LYS A 12 0.44 -6.83 -4.38
CA LYS A 12 0.75 -7.85 -3.39
C LYS A 12 2.16 -8.38 -3.59
N LYS A 13 2.49 -8.81 -4.82
CA LYS A 13 3.82 -9.32 -5.14
C LYS A 13 4.91 -8.27 -4.90
N ALA A 14 4.67 -7.02 -5.30
CA ALA A 14 5.59 -5.92 -5.07
C ALA A 14 5.85 -5.68 -3.58
N LEU A 15 4.81 -5.79 -2.74
CA LEU A 15 4.95 -5.73 -1.29
C LEU A 15 5.75 -6.91 -0.75
N GLU A 16 5.48 -8.13 -1.22
CA GLU A 16 6.26 -9.33 -0.84
C GLU A 16 7.76 -9.18 -1.17
N GLU A 17 8.08 -8.62 -2.34
CA GLU A 17 9.46 -8.36 -2.78
C GLU A 17 10.22 -7.37 -1.88
N VAL A 18 9.52 -6.42 -1.25
CA VAL A 18 10.12 -5.46 -0.30
C VAL A 18 10.02 -5.88 1.16
N GLY A 19 9.66 -7.13 1.44
CA GLY A 19 9.58 -7.67 2.81
C GLY A 19 8.18 -7.59 3.44
N GLY A 20 7.14 -7.44 2.64
CA GLY A 20 5.73 -7.53 3.03
C GLY A 20 5.10 -6.22 3.54
N SER A 21 5.91 -5.19 3.82
CA SER A 21 5.42 -3.89 4.26
C SER A 21 6.36 -2.75 3.92
N ILE A 22 5.81 -1.54 3.76
CA ILE A 22 6.59 -0.32 3.54
C ILE A 22 5.90 0.87 4.20
N TRP A 23 6.67 1.69 4.92
CA TRP A 23 6.17 2.95 5.46
C TRP A 23 6.03 3.96 4.32
N PHE A 24 4.84 4.54 4.16
CA PHE A 24 4.61 5.57 3.16
C PHE A 24 4.46 6.96 3.79
N PHE A 25 4.13 7.05 5.07
CA PHE A 25 4.03 8.34 5.74
C PHE A 25 4.28 8.20 7.25
N ILE A 26 4.85 9.24 7.86
CA ILE A 26 5.03 9.33 9.30
C ILE A 26 4.58 10.73 9.73
N ASP A 27 3.63 10.77 10.64
CA ASP A 27 3.29 11.97 11.40
C ASP A 27 4.05 11.94 12.73
N LEU A 28 4.64 13.05 13.14
CA LEU A 28 5.49 13.13 14.34
C LEU A 28 4.81 13.85 15.50
N GLU A 29 3.78 14.67 15.24
CA GLU A 29 3.10 15.46 16.26
C GLU A 29 1.57 15.31 16.16
N PRO A 30 0.84 15.32 17.29
CA PRO A 30 1.31 15.34 18.69
C PRO A 30 1.84 13.97 19.18
N TYR A 31 1.53 12.89 18.45
CA TYR A 31 2.01 11.54 18.72
C TYR A 31 2.50 10.91 17.43
N ARG A 32 3.60 10.15 17.52
CA ARG A 32 4.15 9.48 16.34
C ARG A 32 3.12 8.49 15.78
N THR A 33 2.68 8.74 14.55
CA THR A 33 1.76 7.89 13.80
C THR A 33 2.42 7.43 12.51
N VAL A 34 2.56 6.12 12.34
CA VAL A 34 3.18 5.52 11.15
C VAL A 34 2.09 4.94 10.26
N TYR A 35 2.09 5.34 9.00
CA TYR A 35 1.21 4.83 7.97
C TYR A 35 1.99 3.87 7.08
N THR A 36 1.52 2.62 7.07
CA THR A 36 2.21 1.50 6.44
C THR A 36 1.33 0.89 5.37
N LEU A 37 1.88 0.67 4.18
CA LEU A 37 1.27 -0.19 3.19
C LEU A 37 1.76 -1.62 3.45
N THR A 38 0.85 -2.56 3.70
CA THR A 38 1.19 -3.94 4.12
C THR A 38 0.17 -4.94 3.58
N LEU A 39 0.32 -6.22 3.94
CA LEU A 39 -0.62 -7.29 3.63
C LEU A 39 -1.48 -7.64 4.85
N CYS A 40 -2.78 -7.35 4.78
CA CYS A 40 -3.77 -7.76 5.78
C CYS A 40 -4.46 -9.03 5.27
N GLY A 41 -4.20 -10.18 5.90
CA GLY A 41 -4.75 -11.46 5.42
C GLY A 41 -4.34 -11.81 3.99
N GLY A 42 -3.19 -11.32 3.53
CA GLY A 42 -2.69 -11.53 2.17
C GLY A 42 -3.21 -10.55 1.11
N THR A 43 -3.97 -9.51 1.50
CA THR A 43 -4.43 -8.44 0.60
C THR A 43 -3.77 -7.10 0.96
N PRO A 44 -3.31 -6.32 -0.04
CA PRO A 44 -2.77 -4.98 0.21
C PRO A 44 -3.74 -4.07 0.98
N CYS A 45 -3.26 -3.46 2.06
CA CYS A 45 -4.03 -2.63 2.97
C CYS A 45 -3.16 -1.51 3.56
N VAL A 46 -3.80 -0.52 4.15
CA VAL A 46 -3.13 0.50 4.97
C VAL A 46 -3.27 0.11 6.44
N MET A 47 -2.14 -0.01 7.12
CA MET A 47 -2.07 -0.15 8.57
C MET A 47 -1.60 1.18 9.18
N ILE A 48 -2.34 1.70 10.13
CA ILE A 48 -2.05 2.94 10.85
C ILE A 48 -1.73 2.58 12.30
N SER A 49 -0.53 2.93 12.73
CA SER A 49 -0.05 2.64 14.09
C SER A 49 0.41 3.93 14.76
N GLY A 50 -0.33 4.36 15.79
CA GLY A 50 0.03 5.49 16.64
C GLY A 50 0.69 5.03 17.93
N GLN A 51 1.51 5.90 18.53
CA GLN A 51 1.89 5.75 19.94
C GLN A 51 0.61 5.72 20.79
N ASP A 52 0.46 4.69 21.63
CA ASP A 52 -0.69 4.47 22.52
C ASP A 52 -2.04 4.16 21.84
N MET A 53 -2.04 3.76 20.57
CA MET A 53 -3.25 3.31 19.87
C MET A 53 -3.11 1.86 19.38
N SER A 54 -4.21 1.11 19.43
CA SER A 54 -4.28 -0.17 18.72
C SER A 54 -4.15 0.07 17.21
N PRO A 55 -3.35 -0.74 16.48
CA PRO A 55 -3.23 -0.59 15.04
C PRO A 55 -4.57 -0.74 14.33
N ILE A 56 -4.85 0.15 13.39
CA ILE A 56 -6.04 0.11 12.55
C ILE A 56 -5.63 -0.41 11.18
N GLN A 57 -6.39 -1.35 10.63
CA GLN A 57 -6.20 -1.88 9.28
C GLN A 57 -7.38 -1.49 8.40
N LEU A 58 -7.10 -0.88 7.26
CA LEU A 58 -8.07 -0.42 6.29
C LEU A 58 -7.74 -0.96 4.91
N THR A 59 -8.75 -1.37 4.15
CA THR A 59 -8.55 -1.61 2.72
C THR A 59 -8.07 -0.33 2.04
N LEU A 60 -7.39 -0.44 0.90
CA LEU A 60 -6.97 0.73 0.12
C LEU A 60 -8.15 1.63 -0.25
N ASP A 61 -9.28 1.03 -0.60
CA ASP A 61 -10.50 1.74 -0.96
C ASP A 61 -11.09 2.50 0.24
N ASP A 62 -11.15 1.87 1.41
CA ASP A 62 -11.67 2.52 2.61
C ASP A 62 -10.77 3.65 3.08
N TYR A 63 -9.45 3.43 3.08
CA TYR A 63 -8.49 4.48 3.43
C TYR A 63 -8.64 5.71 2.52
N VAL A 64 -8.74 5.53 1.20
CA VAL A 64 -8.86 6.66 0.27
C VAL A 64 -10.23 7.34 0.30
N LYS A 65 -11.28 6.66 0.75
CA LYS A 65 -12.59 7.28 0.99
C LYS A 65 -12.58 8.20 2.22
N ILE A 66 -11.89 7.81 3.28
CA ILE A 66 -11.93 8.54 4.56
C ILE A 66 -10.79 9.56 4.71
N GLU A 67 -9.63 9.33 4.08
CA GLU A 67 -8.47 10.20 4.23
C GLU A 67 -8.69 11.52 3.48
N THR A 68 -8.54 12.62 4.21
CA THR A 68 -8.72 13.99 3.71
C THR A 68 -7.41 14.73 3.54
N ASP A 69 -6.34 14.27 4.19
CA ASP A 69 -5.02 14.88 4.11
C ASP A 69 -4.39 14.57 2.75
N LYS A 70 -4.22 15.64 1.95
CA LYS A 70 -3.69 15.55 0.59
C LYS A 70 -2.24 15.08 0.57
N THR A 71 -1.46 15.39 1.60
CA THR A 71 -0.05 14.98 1.70
C THR A 71 0.03 13.48 1.94
N ARG A 72 -0.79 12.94 2.85
CA ARG A 72 -0.87 11.50 3.10
C ARG A 72 -1.34 10.73 1.87
N LEU A 73 -2.36 11.23 1.17
CA LEU A 73 -2.82 10.64 -0.09
C LEU A 73 -1.75 10.68 -1.19
N ALA A 74 -1.03 11.79 -1.33
CA ALA A 74 0.06 11.92 -2.30
C ALA A 74 1.20 10.95 -1.99
N SER A 75 1.54 10.78 -0.71
CA SER A 75 2.59 9.85 -0.28
C SER A 75 2.20 8.40 -0.54
N LEU A 76 0.96 7.99 -0.21
CA LEU A 76 0.44 6.68 -0.56
C LEU A 76 0.52 6.43 -2.07
N ARG A 77 0.06 7.40 -2.87
CA ARG A 77 0.11 7.31 -4.33
C ARG A 77 1.53 7.14 -4.85
N TYR A 78 2.48 7.93 -4.35
CA TYR A 78 3.89 7.82 -4.71
C TYR A 78 4.43 6.42 -4.41
N THR A 79 4.16 5.89 -3.22
CA THR A 79 4.61 4.55 -2.83
C THR A 79 3.99 3.45 -3.71
N LEU A 80 2.71 3.55 -4.02
CA LEU A 80 2.04 2.60 -4.94
C LEU A 80 2.66 2.64 -6.33
N GLU A 81 2.87 3.84 -6.89
CA GLU A 81 3.51 4.01 -8.20
C GLU A 81 4.96 3.51 -8.19
N TYR A 82 5.71 3.73 -7.11
CA TYR A 82 7.06 3.22 -6.92
C TYR A 82 7.09 1.67 -6.94
N LEU A 83 6.25 1.03 -6.13
CA LEU A 83 6.18 -0.43 -6.05
C LEU A 83 5.77 -1.02 -7.41
N LEU A 84 4.73 -0.48 -8.03
CA LEU A 84 4.25 -0.95 -9.32
C LEU A 84 5.25 -0.69 -10.44
N ARG A 85 6.07 0.36 -10.38
CA ARG A 85 7.11 0.61 -11.40
C ARG A 85 8.28 -0.35 -11.28
N ASN A 86 8.71 -0.64 -10.05
CA ASN A 86 9.93 -1.39 -9.80
C ASN A 86 9.72 -2.91 -9.71
N THR A 87 8.48 -3.37 -9.59
CA THR A 87 8.16 -4.79 -9.71
C THR A 87 7.89 -5.16 -11.17
N PRO A 88 8.76 -5.97 -11.80
CA PRO A 88 8.56 -6.41 -13.17
C PRO A 88 7.23 -7.17 -13.28
N SER A 89 6.45 -6.86 -14.31
CA SER A 89 5.32 -7.69 -14.72
C SER A 89 5.85 -9.09 -15.00
N MET A 90 5.29 -10.12 -14.37
CA MET A 90 5.58 -11.49 -14.83
C MET A 90 5.19 -11.56 -16.31
N PRO A 91 5.99 -12.20 -17.18
CA PRO A 91 5.46 -12.64 -18.47
C PRO A 91 4.31 -13.61 -18.17
N ASP A 92 3.17 -13.43 -18.86
CA ASP A 92 2.09 -14.41 -18.86
C ASP A 92 2.68 -15.78 -19.22
N THR A 93 2.71 -16.70 -18.27
CA THR A 93 3.02 -18.12 -18.52
C THR A 93 1.84 -18.81 -19.20
N THR A 94 1.35 -18.22 -20.30
CA THR A 94 0.43 -18.85 -21.24
C THR A 94 1.09 -18.98 -22.61
N GLN A 95 2.26 -19.63 -22.63
CA GLN A 95 2.84 -20.24 -23.83
C GLN A 95 3.73 -21.41 -23.40
N ALA A 96 3.09 -22.40 -22.76
CA ALA A 96 3.57 -23.77 -22.83
C ALA A 96 2.85 -24.43 -24.02
N ASP A 97 3.64 -25.12 -24.84
CA ASP A 97 3.26 -26.02 -25.94
C ASP A 97 2.73 -25.40 -27.25
N ARG A 98 3.67 -25.06 -28.13
CA ARG A 98 3.64 -25.48 -29.55
C ARG A 98 5.02 -25.80 -30.06
#